data_AF-A0A958ELT3-F1
#
_entry.id   AF-A0A958ELT3-F1
#
_cell.length_a   1.000
_cell.length_b   1.000
_cell.length_c   1.000
_cell.angle_alpha   90.00
_cell.angle_beta   90.00
_cell.angle_gamma   90.00
#
_symmetry.space_group_name_H-M   'P 1'
#
loop_
_entity.id
_entity.type
_entity.pdbx_description
1 polymer ?
#
loop_
_entity_poly.entity_id
_entity_poly.type
_entity_poly.pdbx_seq_one_letter_code
_entity_poly.pdbx_strand_id
1 'polypeptide(L)'
;MIYHISTQVNYADQELSSLEWQILQQLDGIKNILEVSRALGIEIKKMMFAFYCLLEKNLIKEVESTDEEYMEVEHIENMETELTKIVGPVAQIIIDDVLLEMNMTRSTIKRNMVFTFVEAVSNEITDESKQLEFQEIMLFIFKKVMF
;
A
#
# COMPACT_ATOMS: atom_id res chain seq x y z
N MET A 1 -6.88 -7.07 -8.08
CA MET A 1 -5.77 -7.84 -8.65
C MET A 1 -4.78 -6.84 -9.24
N ILE A 2 -3.60 -6.77 -8.64
CA ILE A 2 -2.50 -5.89 -9.06
C ILE A 2 -1.44 -6.76 -9.73
N TYR A 3 -0.73 -6.23 -10.72
CA TYR A 3 0.22 -7.00 -11.52
C TYR A 3 1.59 -6.35 -11.54
N HIS A 4 2.64 -7.17 -11.55
CA HIS A 4 4.03 -6.72 -11.66
C HIS A 4 4.79 -7.48 -12.74
N ILE A 5 5.89 -6.87 -13.23
CA ILE A 5 6.80 -7.46 -14.20
C ILE A 5 7.55 -8.62 -13.53
N SER A 6 7.61 -9.78 -14.19
CA SER A 6 8.29 -10.98 -13.70
C SER A 6 9.82 -10.83 -13.83
N THR A 7 10.57 -10.78 -12.72
CA THR A 7 12.03 -10.59 -12.75
C THR A 7 12.83 -11.82 -13.22
N GLN A 8 12.15 -12.94 -13.51
CA GLN A 8 12.76 -14.22 -13.85
C GLN A 8 12.75 -14.56 -15.35
N VAL A 9 12.28 -13.66 -16.21
CA VAL A 9 12.12 -13.92 -17.65
C VAL A 9 13.03 -13.03 -18.50
N ASN A 10 13.63 -13.61 -19.54
CA ASN A 10 14.36 -12.86 -20.55
C ASN A 10 13.36 -12.24 -21.56
N TYR A 11 13.07 -10.95 -21.41
CA TYR A 11 12.14 -10.20 -22.25
C TYR A 11 12.65 -9.96 -23.68
N ALA A 12 13.95 -10.14 -23.93
CA ALA A 12 14.58 -9.85 -25.22
C ALA A 12 14.24 -10.88 -26.31
N ASP A 13 13.84 -12.10 -25.93
CA ASP A 13 13.58 -13.21 -26.85
C ASP A 13 12.07 -13.44 -27.12
N GLN A 14 11.21 -12.54 -26.66
CA GLN A 14 9.75 -12.71 -26.70
C GLN A 14 9.09 -11.88 -27.82
N GLU A 15 8.28 -12.53 -28.65
CA GLU A 15 7.41 -11.83 -29.59
C GLU A 15 6.24 -11.17 -28.84
N LEU A 16 6.40 -9.87 -28.61
CA LEU A 16 5.42 -9.01 -27.94
C LEU A 16 4.84 -7.99 -28.91
N SER A 17 3.52 -7.90 -28.91
CA SER A 17 2.77 -6.86 -29.59
C SER A 17 3.06 -5.48 -28.99
N SER A 18 2.80 -4.43 -29.76
CA SER A 18 2.95 -3.04 -29.30
C SER A 18 2.15 -2.74 -28.03
N LEU A 19 1.00 -3.41 -27.85
CA LEU A 19 0.16 -3.25 -26.65
C LEU A 19 0.77 -3.93 -25.41
N GLU A 20 1.31 -5.14 -25.56
CA GLU A 20 2.01 -5.84 -24.48
C GLU A 20 3.20 -5.03 -23.95
N TRP A 21 3.97 -4.39 -24.85
CA TRP A 21 5.05 -3.49 -24.48
C TRP A 21 4.59 -2.26 -23.70
N GLN A 22 3.49 -1.63 -24.12
CA GLN A 22 2.92 -0.47 -23.44
C GLN A 22 2.40 -0.83 -22.04
N ILE A 23 1.83 -2.02 -21.88
CA ILE A 23 1.39 -2.53 -20.58
C ILE A 23 2.60 -2.73 -19.67
N LEU A 24 3.65 -3.41 -20.13
CA LEU A 24 4.87 -3.63 -19.33
C LEU A 24 5.49 -2.31 -18.85
N GLN A 25 5.53 -1.27 -19.67
CA GLN A 25 6.04 0.05 -19.25
C GLN A 25 5.20 0.73 -18.17
N GLN A 26 3.93 0.35 -18.03
CA GLN A 26 3.02 0.94 -17.05
C GLN A 26 2.94 0.14 -15.75
N LEU A 27 3.38 -1.12 -15.74
CA LEU A 27 3.32 -2.01 -14.59
C LEU A 27 4.50 -1.77 -13.65
N ASP A 28 4.27 -0.90 -12.67
CA ASP A 28 5.15 -0.60 -11.53
C ASP A 28 4.91 -1.54 -10.32
N GLY A 29 4.00 -2.51 -10.45
CA GLY A 29 3.61 -3.40 -9.35
C GLY A 29 2.50 -2.85 -8.45
N ILE A 30 1.90 -1.70 -8.79
CA ILE A 30 0.83 -1.06 -8.00
C ILE A 30 -0.48 -0.99 -8.80
N LYS A 31 -0.43 -1.09 -10.13
CA LYS A 31 -1.60 -0.90 -10.99
C LYS A 31 -2.40 -2.17 -11.29
N ASN A 32 -3.72 -2.04 -11.28
CA ASN A 32 -4.67 -3.04 -11.75
C ASN A 32 -5.08 -2.81 -13.23
N ILE A 33 -5.76 -3.80 -13.83
CA ILE A 33 -6.20 -3.77 -15.24
C ILE A 33 -7.02 -2.52 -15.58
N LEU A 34 -7.87 -2.05 -14.66
CA LEU A 34 -8.73 -0.88 -14.88
C LEU A 34 -7.92 0.42 -14.89
N GLU A 35 -6.92 0.54 -14.02
CA GLU A 35 -6.01 1.69 -13.97
C GLU A 35 -5.15 1.76 -15.23
N VAL A 36 -4.60 0.64 -15.69
CA VAL A 36 -3.81 0.60 -16.93
C VAL A 36 -4.68 0.88 -18.16
N SER A 37 -5.91 0.37 -18.18
CA SER A 37 -6.91 0.68 -19.22
C SER A 37 -7.22 2.16 -19.32
N ARG A 38 -7.45 2.84 -18.17
CA ARG A 38 -7.68 4.28 -18.11
C ARG A 38 -6.46 5.09 -18.53
N ALA A 39 -5.27 4.72 -18.05
CA ALA A 39 -4.03 5.42 -18.36
C ALA A 39 -3.69 5.39 -19.85
N LEU A 40 -3.95 4.26 -20.52
CA LEU A 40 -3.67 4.09 -21.95
C LEU A 40 -4.86 4.47 -22.86
N GLY A 41 -6.04 4.76 -22.29
CA GLY A 41 -7.25 5.05 -23.05
C GLY A 41 -7.75 3.85 -23.88
N ILE A 42 -7.48 2.63 -23.41
CA ILE A 42 -7.79 1.39 -24.14
C ILE A 42 -8.99 0.70 -23.50
N GLU A 43 -9.88 0.16 -24.33
CA GLU A 43 -11.06 -0.58 -23.87
C GLU A 43 -10.68 -1.77 -22.97
N ILE A 44 -11.40 -1.91 -21.86
CA ILE A 44 -11.10 -2.91 -20.83
C ILE A 44 -11.12 -4.35 -21.34
N LYS A 45 -11.97 -4.69 -22.31
CA LYS A 45 -12.01 -6.03 -22.92
C LYS A 45 -10.71 -6.36 -23.64
N LYS A 46 -10.16 -5.40 -24.38
CA LYS A 46 -8.88 -5.53 -25.07
C LYS A 46 -7.71 -5.59 -24.07
N MET A 47 -7.82 -4.84 -22.98
CA MET A 47 -6.83 -4.87 -21.89
C MET A 47 -6.81 -6.23 -21.18
N MET A 48 -7.97 -6.80 -20.84
CA MET A 48 -8.06 -8.13 -20.23
C MET A 48 -7.43 -9.21 -21.10
N PHE A 49 -7.66 -9.18 -22.41
CA PHE A 49 -7.06 -10.13 -23.34
C PHE A 49 -5.51 -10.01 -23.36
N ALA A 50 -4.99 -8.77 -23.39
CA ALA A 50 -3.56 -8.54 -23.36
C ALA A 50 -2.90 -8.98 -22.05
N PHE A 51 -3.54 -8.73 -20.90
CA PHE A 51 -3.08 -9.22 -19.59
C PHE A 51 -3.09 -10.75 -19.51
N TYR A 52 -4.13 -11.40 -20.04
CA TYR A 52 -4.20 -12.85 -20.11
C TYR A 52 -3.04 -13.45 -20.92
N CYS A 53 -2.72 -12.87 -22.10
CA CYS A 53 -1.56 -13.31 -22.89
C CYS A 53 -0.22 -13.11 -22.15
N LEU A 54 -0.07 -12.02 -21.40
CA LEU A 54 1.12 -11.76 -20.60
C LEU A 54 1.26 -12.71 -19.41
N LEU A 55 0.15 -13.09 -18.77
CA LEU A 55 0.10 -14.08 -17.68
C LEU A 55 0.45 -15.48 -18.20
N GLU A 56 -0.15 -15.91 -19.32
CA GLU A 56 0.17 -17.20 -19.99
C GLU A 56 1.67 -17.31 -20.32
N LYS A 57 2.29 -16.21 -20.76
CA LYS A 57 3.72 -16.14 -21.06
C LYS A 57 4.60 -16.00 -19.80
N ASN A 58 4.01 -15.95 -18.60
CA ASN A 58 4.70 -15.71 -17.32
C ASN A 58 5.50 -14.39 -17.26
N LEU A 59 5.16 -13.42 -18.12
CA LEU A 59 5.85 -12.12 -18.22
C LEU A 59 5.36 -11.11 -17.20
N ILE A 60 4.10 -11.24 -16.81
CA ILE A 60 3.56 -10.57 -15.64
C ILE A 60 3.14 -11.64 -14.65
N LYS A 61 3.26 -11.32 -13.37
CA LYS A 61 2.68 -12.12 -12.32
C LYS A 61 1.58 -11.30 -11.69
N GLU A 62 0.47 -11.96 -11.39
CA GLU A 62 -0.43 -11.42 -10.39
C GLU A 62 0.39 -11.30 -9.12
N VAL A 63 0.41 -10.10 -8.54
CA VAL A 63 0.68 -10.00 -7.12
C VAL A 63 -0.53 -10.66 -6.50
N GLU A 64 -0.49 -11.99 -6.31
CA GLU A 64 -1.19 -12.57 -5.18
C GLU A 64 -0.77 -11.67 -4.04
N SER A 65 -1.73 -10.95 -3.47
CA SER A 65 -1.55 -10.20 -2.25
C SER A 65 -0.96 -11.19 -1.25
N THR A 66 0.37 -11.27 -1.20
CA THR A 66 1.13 -12.05 -0.22
C THR A 66 0.68 -11.47 1.09
N ASP A 67 -0.23 -12.21 1.72
CA ASP A 67 -0.97 -11.87 2.93
C ASP A 67 -1.12 -10.37 3.15
N GLU A 68 -2.31 -9.83 2.86
CA GLU A 68 -2.73 -8.59 3.51
C GLU A 68 -2.88 -8.89 5.02
N GLU A 69 -1.75 -9.06 5.72
CA GLU A 69 -1.70 -9.03 7.16
C GLU A 69 -2.07 -7.61 7.53
N TYR A 70 -3.35 -7.43 7.77
CA TYR A 70 -3.85 -6.26 8.43
C TYR A 70 -3.26 -6.22 9.83
N MET A 71 -2.89 -5.02 10.27
CA MET A 71 -2.61 -4.76 11.66
C MET A 71 -3.85 -5.12 12.48
N GLU A 72 -3.67 -5.92 13.53
CA GLU A 72 -4.76 -6.19 14.46
C GLU A 72 -5.21 -4.87 15.11
N VAL A 73 -6.52 -4.70 15.26
CA VAL A 73 -7.14 -3.48 15.77
C VAL A 73 -6.59 -3.10 17.15
N GLU A 74 -6.25 -4.08 17.99
CA GLU A 74 -5.63 -3.87 19.31
C GLU A 74 -4.34 -3.06 19.23
N HIS A 75 -3.53 -3.21 18.17
CA HIS A 75 -2.31 -2.41 18.00
C HIS A 75 -2.61 -0.94 17.71
N ILE A 76 -3.74 -0.64 17.05
CA ILE A 76 -4.18 0.73 16.79
C ILE A 76 -4.75 1.33 18.08
N GLU A 77 -5.49 0.55 18.87
CA GLU A 77 -5.96 0.98 20.20
C GLU A 77 -4.79 1.29 21.15
N ASN A 78 -3.71 0.50 21.08
CA ASN A 78 -2.47 0.76 21.81
C ASN A 78 -1.81 2.06 21.33
N MET A 79 -1.71 2.27 20.02
CA MET A 79 -1.21 3.53 19.45
C MET A 79 -2.06 4.73 19.86
N GLU A 80 -3.39 4.62 19.82
CA GLU A 80 -4.33 5.65 20.29
C GLU A 80 -4.13 5.96 21.78
N THR A 81 -3.90 4.92 22.60
CA THR A 81 -3.62 5.08 24.02
C THR A 81 -2.34 5.89 24.25
N GLU A 82 -1.26 5.60 23.52
CA GLU A 82 -0.02 6.37 23.62
C GLU A 82 -0.19 7.80 23.09
N LEU A 83 -0.88 7.98 21.96
CA LEU A 83 -1.17 9.30 21.42
C LEU A 83 -2.01 10.14 22.40
N THR A 84 -2.98 9.52 23.06
CA THR A 84 -3.83 10.17 24.07
C THR A 84 -3.02 10.70 25.24
N LYS A 85 -1.93 10.04 25.64
CA LYS A 85 -1.04 10.55 26.71
C LYS A 85 -0.31 11.82 26.30
N ILE A 86 -0.07 12.00 25.00
CA ILE A 86 0.75 13.10 24.46
C ILE A 86 -0.10 14.32 24.12
N VAL A 87 -1.21 14.10 23.39
CA VAL A 87 -2.09 15.18 22.87
C VAL A 87 -3.45 15.24 23.56
N GLY A 88 -3.77 14.28 24.45
CA GLY A 88 -5.05 14.23 25.15
C GLY A 88 -6.17 13.58 24.33
N PRO A 89 -7.45 13.79 24.68
CA PRO A 89 -8.59 13.09 24.09
C PRO A 89 -8.82 13.39 22.60
N VAL A 90 -8.13 14.40 22.04
CA VAL A 90 -8.16 14.70 20.60
C VAL A 90 -7.47 13.62 19.76
N ALA A 91 -6.67 12.74 20.37
CA ALA A 91 -5.97 11.65 19.72
C ALA A 91 -6.88 10.79 18.82
N GLN A 92 -8.08 10.48 19.29
CA GLN A 92 -9.05 9.68 18.52
C GLN A 92 -9.41 10.38 17.20
N ILE A 93 -9.67 11.69 17.27
CA ILE A 93 -10.06 12.49 16.10
C ILE A 93 -8.91 12.56 15.10
N ILE A 94 -7.68 12.79 15.58
CA ILE A 94 -6.47 12.79 14.74
C ILE A 94 -6.31 11.46 13.99
N ILE A 95 -6.47 10.33 14.69
CA ILE A 95 -6.38 9.01 14.08
C ILE A 95 -7.47 8.82 13.02
N ASP A 96 -8.71 9.15 13.35
CA ASP A 96 -9.84 8.96 12.44
C ASP A 96 -9.73 9.87 11.19
N ASP A 97 -9.22 11.09 11.34
CA ASP A 97 -8.97 12.03 10.23
C ASP A 97 -7.86 11.51 9.31
N VAL A 98 -6.72 11.07 9.86
CA VAL A 98 -5.62 10.49 9.07
C VAL A 98 -6.07 9.21 8.35
N LEU A 99 -6.85 8.35 9.01
CA LEU A 99 -7.42 7.17 8.37
C LEU A 99 -8.31 7.54 7.18
N LEU A 100 -9.14 8.57 7.35
CA LEU A 100 -10.01 9.06 6.29
C LEU A 100 -9.20 9.63 5.11
N GLU A 101 -8.15 10.41 5.38
CA GLU A 101 -7.25 10.94 4.34
C GLU A 101 -6.54 9.83 3.55
N MET A 102 -6.17 8.75 4.24
CA MET A 102 -5.52 7.58 3.63
C MET A 102 -6.52 6.61 2.97
N ASN A 103 -7.83 6.89 3.01
CA ASN A 103 -8.90 5.99 2.57
C ASN A 103 -8.84 4.61 3.25
N MET A 104 -8.53 4.59 4.55
CA MET A 104 -8.37 3.41 5.38
C MET A 104 -9.34 3.44 6.56
N THR A 105 -9.56 2.30 7.19
CA THR A 105 -10.25 2.19 8.47
C THR A 105 -9.33 1.47 9.46
N ARG A 106 -9.71 1.47 10.74
CA ARG A 106 -8.97 0.77 11.81
C ARG A 106 -8.78 -0.72 11.51
N SER A 107 -9.64 -1.36 10.72
CA SER A 107 -9.48 -2.78 10.37
C SER A 107 -8.79 -3.02 9.02
N THR A 108 -8.43 -1.97 8.29
CA THR A 108 -7.84 -2.09 6.94
C THR A 108 -6.43 -1.54 6.85
N ILE A 109 -5.75 -1.32 7.98
CA ILE A 109 -4.35 -0.91 7.99
C ILE A 109 -3.47 -2.10 7.61
N LYS A 110 -2.87 -2.07 6.42
CA LYS A 110 -1.94 -3.11 5.97
C LYS A 110 -0.62 -3.01 6.75
N ARG A 111 -0.02 -4.14 7.15
CA ARG A 111 1.25 -4.17 7.92
C ARG A 111 2.37 -3.36 7.26
N ASN A 112 2.47 -3.38 5.93
CA ASN A 112 3.46 -2.60 5.18
C ASN A 112 3.21 -1.07 5.17
N MET A 113 2.01 -0.62 5.52
CA MET A 113 1.61 0.80 5.55
C MET A 113 1.69 1.41 6.96
N VAL A 114 2.00 0.63 7.98
CA VAL A 114 1.96 1.08 9.38
C VAL A 114 2.93 2.23 9.62
N PHE A 115 4.16 2.15 9.12
CA PHE A 115 5.13 3.23 9.32
C PHE A 115 4.66 4.53 8.65
N THR A 116 4.06 4.44 7.46
CA THR A 116 3.45 5.59 6.78
C THR A 116 2.29 6.17 7.58
N PHE A 117 1.45 5.31 8.16
CA PHE A 117 0.34 5.75 9.02
C PHE A 117 0.83 6.44 10.30
N VAL A 118 1.84 5.88 10.96
CA VAL A 118 2.46 6.49 12.15
C VAL A 118 3.06 7.84 11.83
N GLU A 119 3.77 7.96 10.70
CA GLU A 119 4.34 9.22 10.25
C GLU A 119 3.25 10.28 10.00
N ALA A 120 2.17 9.91 9.31
CA ALA A 120 1.03 10.79 9.07
C ALA A 120 0.40 11.28 10.38
N VAL A 121 0.14 10.38 11.33
CA VAL A 121 -0.38 10.75 12.67
C VAL A 121 0.60 11.62 13.44
N SER A 122 1.91 11.38 13.31
CA SER A 122 2.94 12.19 13.96
C SER A 122 2.95 13.62 13.43
N ASN A 123 2.67 13.82 12.15
CA ASN A 123 2.65 15.16 11.52
C ASN A 123 1.50 16.04 12.01
N GLU A 124 0.47 15.44 12.62
CA GLU A 124 -0.64 16.17 13.26
C GLU A 124 -0.26 16.71 14.66
N ILE A 125 0.87 16.28 15.23
CA ILE A 125 1.36 16.76 16.52
C ILE A 125 2.14 18.06 16.30
N THR A 126 1.57 19.19 16.77
CA THR A 126 2.16 20.52 16.56
C THR A 126 3.44 20.79 17.35
N ASP A 127 3.64 20.11 18.49
CA ASP A 127 4.82 20.25 19.34
C ASP A 127 5.89 19.24 18.90
N GLU A 128 7.02 19.74 18.37
CA GLU A 128 8.11 18.91 17.84
C GLU A 128 8.70 17.95 18.88
N SER A 129 8.78 18.34 20.15
CA SER A 129 9.31 17.46 21.20
C SER A 129 8.38 16.28 21.44
N LYS A 130 7.07 16.54 21.44
CA LYS A 130 6.03 15.52 21.59
C LYS A 130 5.88 14.63 20.35
N GLN A 131 6.08 15.21 19.18
CA GLN A 131 6.12 14.49 17.92
C GLN A 131 7.24 13.44 17.92
N LEU A 132 8.46 13.86 18.29
CA LEU A 132 9.61 12.96 18.41
C LEU A 132 9.37 11.88 19.46
N GLU A 133 8.85 12.25 20.63
CA GLU A 133 8.48 11.30 21.69
C GLU A 133 7.51 10.22 21.16
N PHE A 134 6.47 10.63 20.43
CA PHE A 134 5.50 9.70 19.84
C PHE A 134 6.16 8.74 18.83
N GLN A 135 6.99 9.27 17.92
CA GLN A 135 7.68 8.47 16.92
C GLN A 135 8.61 7.42 17.57
N GLU A 136 9.35 7.78 18.62
CA GLU A 136 10.20 6.86 19.36
C GLU A 136 9.42 5.73 20.04
N ILE A 137 8.29 6.07 20.69
CA ILE A 137 7.41 5.08 21.32
C ILE A 137 6.85 4.11 20.27
N MET A 138 6.37 4.63 19.13
CA MET A 138 5.81 3.80 18.06
C MET A 138 6.85 2.87 17.44
N LEU A 139 8.08 3.34 17.22
CA LEU A 139 9.19 2.50 16.75
C LEU A 139 9.46 1.34 17.71
N PHE A 140 9.43 1.60 19.03
CA PHE A 140 9.62 0.56 20.03
C PHE A 140 8.48 -0.48 20.03
N ILE A 141 7.23 -0.03 19.96
CA ILE A 141 6.04 -0.90 19.95
C ILE A 141 6.03 -1.77 18.70
N PHE A 142 6.17 -1.18 17.52
CA PHE A 142 6.03 -1.93 16.27
C PHE A 142 7.23 -2.84 15.99
N LYS A 143 8.43 -2.51 16.49
CA LYS A 143 9.57 -3.44 16.44
C LYS A 143 9.32 -4.72 17.24
N LYS A 144 8.51 -4.68 18.29
CA LYS A 144 8.18 -5.84 19.13
C LYS A 144 6.99 -6.65 18.60
N VAL A 145 6.10 -6.01 17.84
CA VAL A 145 4.87 -6.62 17.31
C VAL A 145 5.08 -7.24 15.92
N MET A 146 5.95 -6.65 15.09
CA MET A 146 6.16 -7.08 13.70
C MET A 146 7.37 -8.00 13.49
N PHE A 147 8.18 -8.22 14.52
CA PHE A 147 9.36 -9.10 14.49
C PHE A 147 9.35 -10.04 15.71
#